data_AF-A0A5C5ZHP1-F1
#
_entry.id   AF-A0A5C5ZHP1-F1
#
_cell.length_a   1.000
_cell.length_b   1.000
_cell.length_c   1.000
_cell.angle_alpha   90.00
_cell.angle_beta   90.00
_cell.angle_gamma   90.00
#
_symmetry.space_group_name_H-M   'P 1'
#
loop_
_entity.id
_entity.type
_entity.pdbx_description
1 polymer ?
#
loop_
_entity_poly.entity_id
_entity_poly.type
_entity_poly.pdbx_seq_one_letter_code
_entity_poly.pdbx_strand_id
1 'polypeptide(L)'
;MLATLSNAVGNFVRQALSLSPGYVVLWTLLAVASVALVVMMRRGRARSRPWRLYAMASVVAHLVLIVLTTTVRLLSAPVGDEGPAPVKVRIVTRVAEQTIVAPEPLEAPETEPVPDSGETPEVEAPVETQLVSEPAEPTEPTPQPPEPPSPQPEPVETAQAEPPPQAVAEAAPAPPVAEERPIEPTPPSEALAETTPLETVIEAQSNEPLPPVEPPRQAAPAPPVPAAPRTAFSARNDREKLRRLEDEGGDRYTEDAVARGLAWLAYAQSRDGRWDASRWSAGRELQVLGVDRNGAGTNSDTGVSGLALLAFLGAGHTHLEGPFANPVAGGLQYLIDSQRPDGDLSGDSALFAKTYCHSMATFALAEALATTGDERLRDSVDRAIGYLVRGQSRTTGGWRYRPGDRGDMSQMGWALMALRSAELARTPVPAATWGGVEKFVRSVEMGKRGGLACYQPRGPVSRTMTAEALYCRQILGSSHSRPGAAVEAIDHLLGQLPHRSNANLYYWYYGTLALHHHRHASRDAERAWRLWNDALKRTLLSLQIDNSSGHFAQEDGSWNPSTRWGGYGGRVYTTALATMCLEVYYRYDPDETARDPWIAARTDSGAMRR
;
A
#
# COMPACT_ATOMS: atom_id res chain seq x y z
N MET A 1 21.55 26.15 11.95
CA MET A 1 21.98 25.13 10.97
C MET A 1 23.38 25.41 10.39
N LEU A 2 23.68 26.64 9.95
CA LEU A 2 25.04 27.03 9.51
C LEU A 2 26.09 27.04 10.63
N ALA A 3 25.72 27.43 11.85
CA ALA A 3 26.62 27.40 13.02
C ALA A 3 26.95 25.97 13.50
N THR A 4 26.01 25.03 13.36
CA THR A 4 26.23 23.61 13.69
C THR A 4 27.10 22.90 12.65
N LEU A 5 26.98 23.26 11.37
CA LEU A 5 27.89 22.81 10.31
C LEU A 5 29.31 23.36 10.48
N SER A 6 29.45 24.64 10.85
CA SER A 6 30.77 25.26 11.10
C SER A 6 31.51 24.60 12.27
N ASN A 7 30.81 24.26 13.35
CA ASN A 7 31.38 23.56 14.49
C ASN A 7 31.75 22.09 14.20
N ALA A 8 30.95 21.40 13.39
CA ALA A 8 31.25 20.03 12.96
C ALA A 8 32.50 19.97 12.07
N VAL A 9 32.64 20.90 11.13
CA VAL A 9 33.83 21.02 10.27
C VAL A 9 35.06 21.44 11.09
N GLY A 10 34.91 22.36 12.04
CA GLY A 10 35.99 22.80 12.92
C GLY A 10 36.50 21.72 13.89
N ASN A 11 35.63 20.81 14.32
CA ASN A 11 36.01 19.65 15.15
C ASN A 11 36.66 18.55 14.31
N PHE A 12 36.17 18.31 13.09
CA PHE A 12 36.79 17.36 12.16
C PHE A 12 38.22 17.78 11.78
N VAL A 13 38.44 19.07 11.49
CA VAL A 13 39.77 19.60 11.17
C VAL A 13 40.72 19.50 12.37
N ARG A 14 40.25 19.77 13.59
CA ARG A 14 41.06 19.61 14.82
C ARG A 14 41.39 18.15 15.14
N GLN A 15 40.47 17.21 14.90
CA GLN A 15 40.74 15.77 15.03
C GLN A 15 41.71 15.26 13.96
N ALA A 16 41.57 15.73 12.71
CA ALA A 16 42.50 15.38 11.63
C ALA A 16 43.92 15.88 11.90
N LEU A 17 44.08 17.06 12.52
CA LEU A 17 45.37 17.62 12.94
C LEU A 17 45.98 16.94 14.17
N SER A 18 45.21 16.11 14.89
CA SER A 18 45.67 15.32 16.05
C SER A 18 46.20 13.93 15.69
N LEU A 19 46.11 13.54 14.41
CA LEU A 19 46.70 12.30 13.91
C LEU A 19 48.23 12.39 14.02
N SER A 20 48.88 11.34 14.52
CA SER A 20 50.34 11.32 14.58
C SER A 20 50.92 11.53 13.17
N PRO A 21 52.06 12.23 13.02
CA PRO A 21 52.67 12.48 11.71
C PRO A 21 52.85 11.21 10.86
N GLY A 22 53.01 10.05 11.52
CA GLY A 22 53.07 8.74 10.87
C GLY A 22 51.80 8.35 10.11
N TYR A 23 50.61 8.70 10.62
CA TYR A 23 49.34 8.41 9.94
C TYR A 23 49.12 9.29 8.72
N VAL A 24 49.53 10.56 8.76
CA VAL A 24 49.46 11.46 7.61
C VAL A 24 50.35 10.96 6.48
N VAL A 25 51.57 10.53 6.80
CA VAL A 25 52.49 9.91 5.83
C VAL A 25 51.90 8.62 5.27
N LEU A 26 51.33 7.75 6.11
CA LEU A 26 50.72 6.49 5.70
C LEU A 26 49.53 6.69 4.73
N TRP A 27 48.62 7.61 5.04
CA TRP A 27 47.49 7.93 4.16
C TRP A 27 47.93 8.54 2.83
N THR A 28 48.96 9.39 2.86
CA THR A 28 49.53 9.99 1.63
C THR A 28 50.13 8.90 0.73
N LEU A 29 50.90 7.96 1.30
CA LEU A 29 51.47 6.84 0.55
C LEU A 29 50.39 5.91 -0.04
N LEU A 30 49.31 5.62 0.70
CA LEU A 30 48.20 4.81 0.22
C LEU A 30 47.41 5.50 -0.91
N ALA A 31 47.23 6.83 -0.83
CA ALA A 31 46.58 7.60 -1.87
C ALA A 31 47.42 7.60 -3.16
N VAL A 32 48.73 7.82 -3.05
CA VAL A 32 49.68 7.76 -4.18
C VAL A 32 49.70 6.36 -4.81
N ALA A 33 49.74 5.30 -4.00
CA ALA A 33 49.71 3.92 -4.48
C ALA A 33 48.40 3.59 -5.22
N SER A 34 47.25 4.05 -4.70
CA SER A 34 45.94 3.85 -5.33
C SER A 34 45.82 4.58 -6.67
N VAL A 35 46.31 5.82 -6.76
CA VAL A 35 46.34 6.59 -8.02
C VAL A 35 47.30 5.95 -9.02
N ALA A 36 48.49 5.54 -8.60
CA ALA A 36 49.46 4.86 -9.46
C ALA A 36 48.89 3.54 -10.03
N LEU A 37 48.15 2.78 -9.21
CA LEU A 37 47.47 1.56 -9.63
C LEU A 37 46.37 1.84 -10.67
N VAL A 38 45.53 2.86 -10.46
CA VAL A 38 44.49 3.27 -11.44
C VAL A 38 45.12 3.75 -12.74
N VAL A 39 46.22 4.50 -12.69
CA VAL A 39 46.97 4.94 -13.86
C VAL A 39 47.59 3.74 -14.60
N MET A 40 48.11 2.75 -13.86
CA MET A 40 48.68 1.53 -14.44
C MET A 40 47.60 0.64 -15.09
N MET A 41 46.42 0.55 -14.48
CA MET A 41 45.25 -0.12 -15.07
C MET A 41 44.75 0.60 -16.33
N ARG A 42 44.77 1.95 -16.34
CA ARG A 42 44.33 2.75 -17.50
C ARG A 42 45.36 2.77 -18.65
N ARG A 43 46.66 2.67 -18.35
CA ARG A 43 47.74 2.67 -19.36
C ARG A 43 48.10 1.29 -19.92
N GLY A 44 47.59 0.20 -19.34
CA GLY A 44 47.96 -1.18 -19.69
C GLY A 44 47.00 -1.93 -20.64
N ARG A 45 46.92 -1.55 -21.92
CA ARG A 45 46.69 -2.55 -22.99
C ARG A 45 48.03 -3.25 -23.30
N ALA A 46 48.48 -4.17 -22.45
CA ALA A 46 49.62 -5.04 -22.78
C ALA A 46 49.68 -6.34 -21.95
N ARG A 47 49.37 -7.44 -22.64
CA ARG A 47 49.91 -8.82 -22.52
C ARG A 47 50.72 -9.17 -21.26
N SER A 48 50.12 -10.01 -20.40
CA SER A 48 50.41 -11.45 -20.28
C SER A 48 49.99 -12.05 -18.93
N ARG A 49 49.69 -11.25 -17.90
CA ARG A 49 49.26 -11.76 -16.58
C ARG A 49 48.27 -10.81 -15.85
N PRO A 50 46.98 -10.76 -16.27
CA PRO A 50 45.98 -9.85 -15.66
C PRO A 50 45.74 -10.12 -14.18
N TRP A 51 45.91 -11.36 -13.71
CA TRP A 51 45.68 -11.73 -12.31
C TRP A 51 46.60 -10.99 -11.32
N ARG A 52 47.82 -10.59 -11.72
CA ARG A 52 48.76 -9.88 -10.83
C ARG A 52 48.30 -8.46 -10.51
N LEU A 53 47.66 -7.79 -11.47
CA LEU A 53 47.08 -6.46 -11.28
C LEU A 53 45.89 -6.50 -10.31
N TYR A 54 45.03 -7.51 -10.45
CA TYR A 54 43.91 -7.72 -9.53
C TYR A 54 44.37 -8.16 -8.13
N ALA A 55 45.41 -8.99 -8.03
CA ALA A 55 46.02 -9.36 -6.75
C ALA A 55 46.64 -8.14 -6.04
N MET A 56 47.38 -7.29 -6.76
CA MET A 56 47.92 -6.04 -6.21
C MET A 56 46.81 -5.07 -5.78
N ALA A 57 45.75 -4.94 -6.60
CA ALA A 57 44.59 -4.11 -6.26
C ALA A 57 43.88 -4.59 -5.00
N SER A 58 43.70 -5.90 -4.85
CA SER A 58 43.12 -6.51 -3.67
C SER A 58 43.98 -6.23 -2.43
N VAL A 59 45.30 -6.41 -2.49
CA VAL A 59 46.20 -6.13 -1.36
C VAL A 59 46.14 -4.65 -0.96
N VAL A 60 46.17 -3.72 -1.93
CA VAL A 60 46.05 -2.28 -1.63
C VAL A 60 44.70 -1.96 -1.00
N ALA A 61 43.60 -2.52 -1.51
CA ALA A 61 42.27 -2.30 -0.95
C ALA A 61 42.16 -2.83 0.49
N HIS A 62 42.72 -3.99 0.79
CA HIS A 62 42.73 -4.54 2.15
C HIS A 62 43.63 -3.73 3.09
N LEU A 63 44.78 -3.25 2.63
CA LEU A 63 45.63 -2.35 3.42
C LEU A 63 44.90 -1.03 3.73
N VAL A 64 44.17 -0.45 2.77
CA VAL A 64 43.33 0.73 3.01
C VAL A 64 42.25 0.42 4.05
N LEU A 65 41.58 -0.74 3.98
CA LEU A 65 40.53 -1.13 4.93
C LEU A 65 41.09 -1.36 6.35
N ILE A 66 42.27 -1.98 6.47
CA ILE A 66 42.95 -2.21 7.75
C ILE A 66 43.39 -0.87 8.36
N VAL A 67 43.94 0.05 7.56
CA VAL A 67 44.33 1.38 8.05
C VAL A 67 43.11 2.21 8.42
N LEU A 68 42.01 2.13 7.66
CA LEU A 68 40.74 2.80 7.98
C LEU A 68 40.16 2.29 9.31
N THR A 69 40.08 0.97 9.50
CA THR A 69 39.51 0.38 10.72
C THR A 69 40.34 0.64 11.97
N THR A 70 41.68 0.66 11.84
CA THR A 70 42.58 0.97 12.96
C THR A 70 42.59 2.46 13.32
N THR A 71 42.53 3.36 12.33
CA THR A 71 42.47 4.81 12.58
C THR A 71 41.13 5.28 13.12
N VAL A 72 40.00 4.69 12.66
CA VAL A 72 38.65 5.00 13.19
C VAL A 72 38.49 4.50 14.64
N ARG A 73 39.08 3.36 15.00
CA ARG A 73 39.11 2.87 16.39
C ARG A 73 39.94 3.76 17.32
N LEU A 74 41.03 4.35 16.83
CA LEU A 74 41.88 5.25 17.63
C LEU A 74 41.24 6.63 17.88
N LEU A 75 40.41 7.10 16.94
CA LEU A 75 39.59 8.31 17.12
C LEU A 75 38.38 8.09 18.06
N SER A 76 38.11 6.83 18.41
CA SER A 76 36.96 6.39 19.20
C SER A 76 37.40 5.60 20.44
N ALA A 77 38.11 6.22 21.39
CA ALA A 77 37.95 6.09 22.86
C ALA A 77 39.24 6.34 23.67
N PRO A 78 39.08 6.66 24.97
CA PRO A 78 39.57 5.74 25.99
C PRO A 78 38.41 5.07 26.72
N VAL A 79 38.55 3.76 26.91
CA VAL A 79 37.76 2.95 27.83
C VAL A 79 37.99 3.53 29.23
N GLY A 80 36.94 4.07 29.83
CA GLY A 80 36.92 4.40 31.26
C GLY A 80 36.82 3.10 32.05
N ASP A 81 37.75 2.94 32.98
CA ASP A 81 37.80 1.87 33.97
C ASP A 81 36.65 2.11 34.98
N GLU A 82 35.47 1.54 34.74
CA GLU A 82 34.41 1.28 35.73
C GLU A 82 33.26 0.48 35.04
N GLY A 83 32.70 -0.51 35.74
CA GLY A 83 31.79 -1.55 35.21
C GLY A 83 30.42 -1.07 34.67
N PRO A 84 29.52 -2.01 34.30
CA PRO A 84 28.35 -1.69 33.48
C PRO A 84 27.26 -0.99 34.30
N ALA A 85 27.10 0.31 34.13
CA ALA A 85 25.94 1.06 34.62
C ALA A 85 25.13 1.64 33.44
N PRO A 86 23.78 1.57 33.46
CA PRO A 86 22.94 2.01 32.36
C PRO A 86 22.90 3.54 32.23
N VAL A 87 22.94 4.02 30.98
CA VAL A 87 22.87 5.43 30.60
C VAL A 87 21.50 6.02 31.03
N LYS A 88 21.51 6.97 31.97
CA LYS A 88 20.36 7.83 32.27
C LYS A 88 20.30 8.99 31.28
N VAL A 89 19.36 8.95 30.33
CA VAL A 89 19.07 10.07 29.43
C VAL A 89 18.01 10.97 30.08
N ARG A 90 18.37 12.21 30.41
CA ARG A 90 17.42 13.26 30.83
C ARG A 90 16.90 13.96 29.58
N ILE A 91 15.68 13.65 29.17
CA ILE A 91 15.00 14.34 28.07
C ILE A 91 14.54 15.71 28.59
N VAL A 92 15.06 16.79 27.99
CA VAL A 92 14.58 18.16 28.23
C VAL A 92 13.50 18.45 27.18
N THR A 93 12.24 18.36 27.58
CA THR A 93 11.09 18.79 26.78
C THR A 93 11.04 20.31 26.78
N ARG A 94 11.30 20.97 25.64
CA ARG A 94 10.91 22.37 25.44
C ARG A 94 9.46 22.39 24.99
N VAL A 95 8.57 22.74 25.91
CA VAL A 95 7.19 23.13 25.60
C VAL A 95 7.23 24.60 25.19
N ALA A 96 6.67 24.92 24.02
CA ALA A 96 6.40 26.30 23.65
C ALA A 96 5.24 26.82 24.52
N GLU A 97 5.49 27.83 25.35
CA GLU A 97 4.46 28.50 26.14
C GLU A 97 3.48 29.23 25.22
N GLN A 98 2.23 28.77 25.20
CA GLN A 98 1.08 29.63 24.91
C GLN A 98 0.50 30.08 26.26
N THR A 99 0.53 31.39 26.49
CA THR A 99 -0.02 32.05 27.68
C THR A 99 -1.54 31.89 27.70
N ILE A 100 -2.06 31.08 28.62
CA ILE A 100 -3.48 31.04 28.97
C ILE A 100 -3.67 31.82 30.26
N VAL A 101 -4.54 32.83 30.20
CA VAL A 101 -4.96 33.68 31.32
C VAL A 101 -5.87 32.85 32.25
N ALA A 102 -5.54 32.83 33.55
CA ALA A 102 -6.28 32.12 34.59
C ALA A 102 -7.51 32.91 35.09
N PRO A 103 -8.63 32.25 35.45
CA PRO A 103 -9.62 32.81 36.36
C PRO A 103 -9.41 32.36 37.82
N GLU A 104 -9.79 33.24 38.74
CA GLU A 104 -9.65 33.18 40.21
C GLU A 104 -10.24 31.94 40.92
N PRO A 105 -9.75 31.61 42.15
CA PRO A 105 -10.26 30.52 42.96
C PRO A 105 -11.49 30.93 43.79
N LEU A 106 -12.53 30.10 43.78
CA LEU A 106 -13.69 30.19 44.68
C LEU A 106 -13.58 29.19 45.84
N GLU A 107 -13.94 29.67 47.01
CA GLU A 107 -13.81 29.08 48.35
C GLU A 107 -14.61 27.77 48.56
N ALA A 108 -14.11 26.93 49.48
CA ALA A 108 -14.77 25.73 49.98
C ALA A 108 -15.71 26.03 51.16
N PRO A 109 -16.75 25.20 51.38
CA PRO A 109 -17.28 25.04 52.73
C PRO A 109 -17.38 23.59 53.20
N GLU A 110 -16.76 23.38 54.37
CA GLU A 110 -17.22 22.72 55.61
C GLU A 110 -18.01 21.40 55.63
N THR A 111 -17.61 20.58 56.60
CA THR A 111 -17.98 19.20 56.93
C THR A 111 -19.09 19.06 58.00
N GLU A 112 -19.69 17.85 58.03
CA GLU A 112 -20.32 17.09 59.16
C GLU A 112 -21.87 16.91 59.14
N PRO A 113 -22.45 15.87 59.79
CA PRO A 113 -22.01 14.46 59.96
C PRO A 113 -23.14 13.42 59.67
N VAL A 114 -22.77 12.13 59.70
CA VAL A 114 -23.61 10.92 59.54
C VAL A 114 -24.14 10.41 60.89
N PRO A 115 -25.33 9.79 60.99
CA PRO A 115 -25.67 8.91 62.11
C PRO A 115 -25.54 7.41 61.77
N ASP A 116 -25.10 6.71 62.79
CA ASP A 116 -24.78 5.29 62.98
C ASP A 116 -26.02 4.37 63.05
N SER A 117 -25.86 3.13 62.57
CA SER A 117 -26.46 1.92 63.15
C SER A 117 -25.81 0.67 62.56
N GLY A 118 -24.99 -0.02 63.36
CA GLY A 118 -24.28 -1.23 63.00
C GLY A 118 -25.06 -2.55 63.11
N GLU A 119 -24.42 -3.62 62.62
CA GLU A 119 -24.28 -4.93 63.28
C GLU A 119 -23.41 -5.86 62.40
N THR A 120 -22.34 -6.41 62.99
CA THR A 120 -21.51 -7.53 62.51
C THR A 120 -21.97 -8.85 63.17
N PRO A 121 -21.70 -10.04 62.59
CA PRO A 121 -20.47 -10.81 62.88
C PRO A 121 -19.89 -11.58 61.65
N GLU A 122 -18.56 -11.60 61.43
CA GLU A 122 -17.55 -12.59 61.88
C GLU A 122 -17.42 -13.83 60.95
N VAL A 123 -16.25 -14.02 60.30
CA VAL A 123 -15.52 -15.31 60.12
C VAL A 123 -14.05 -15.01 59.72
N GLU A 124 -13.12 -15.57 60.49
CA GLU A 124 -11.65 -15.54 60.33
C GLU A 124 -11.09 -16.57 59.32
N ALA A 125 -9.87 -16.32 58.84
CA ALA A 125 -9.01 -17.25 58.10
C ALA A 125 -8.47 -18.40 59.00
N PRO A 126 -7.83 -19.46 58.44
CA PRO A 126 -6.37 -19.52 58.61
C PRO A 126 -5.53 -20.27 57.53
N VAL A 127 -4.32 -19.74 57.34
CA VAL A 127 -2.94 -20.31 57.40
C VAL A 127 -2.52 -21.64 56.69
N GLU A 128 -1.41 -21.47 55.97
CA GLU A 128 -0.35 -22.30 55.36
C GLU A 128 0.21 -23.53 56.13
N THR A 129 0.59 -24.62 55.42
CA THR A 129 1.84 -25.39 55.68
C THR A 129 2.29 -26.26 54.48
N GLN A 130 3.61 -26.34 54.28
CA GLN A 130 4.40 -27.00 53.23
C GLN A 130 4.59 -28.53 53.41
N LEU A 131 4.96 -29.28 52.35
CA LEU A 131 6.16 -30.18 52.29
C LEU A 131 6.30 -30.99 50.96
N VAL A 132 7.37 -30.66 50.23
CA VAL A 132 8.38 -31.44 49.44
C VAL A 132 8.08 -32.90 48.99
N SER A 133 8.34 -33.20 47.69
CA SER A 133 9.15 -34.37 47.24
C SER A 133 9.49 -34.38 45.72
N GLU A 134 10.80 -34.42 45.47
CA GLU A 134 11.66 -34.95 44.37
C GLU A 134 11.33 -34.95 42.84
N PRO A 135 12.40 -34.92 41.99
CA PRO A 135 12.31 -34.72 40.54
C PRO A 135 12.26 -36.04 39.75
N ALA A 136 11.44 -36.07 38.70
CA ALA A 136 11.43 -37.16 37.71
C ALA A 136 12.28 -36.79 36.48
N GLU A 137 13.10 -37.76 36.07
CA GLU A 137 14.03 -37.79 34.93
C GLU A 137 13.37 -37.62 33.55
N PRO A 138 14.18 -37.30 32.51
CA PRO A 138 13.69 -36.93 31.18
C PRO A 138 13.22 -38.15 30.39
N THR A 139 11.99 -38.11 29.90
CA THR A 139 11.46 -39.08 28.94
C THR A 139 12.04 -38.82 27.55
N GLU A 140 12.75 -39.82 27.02
CA GLU A 140 13.18 -39.89 25.63
C GLU A 140 11.99 -39.85 24.64
N PRO A 141 12.18 -39.33 23.42
CA PRO A 141 11.13 -39.29 22.41
C PRO A 141 10.90 -40.69 21.83
N THR A 142 9.68 -41.20 21.96
CA THR A 142 9.26 -42.39 21.20
C THR A 142 9.08 -42.02 19.71
N PRO A 143 9.63 -42.79 18.76
CA PRO A 143 9.60 -42.47 17.34
C PRO A 143 8.18 -42.61 16.76
N GLN A 144 7.74 -41.61 15.99
CA GLN A 144 6.57 -41.74 15.13
C GLN A 144 6.84 -42.81 14.04
N PRO A 145 5.86 -43.67 13.70
CA PRO A 145 5.97 -44.54 12.53
C PRO A 145 6.07 -43.70 11.24
N PRO A 146 6.84 -44.13 10.22
CA PRO A 146 6.92 -43.41 8.96
C PRO A 146 5.56 -43.42 8.24
N GLU A 147 5.16 -42.26 7.71
CA GLU A 147 4.04 -42.15 6.77
C GLU A 147 4.27 -43.09 5.57
N PRO A 148 3.23 -43.82 5.11
CA PRO A 148 3.35 -44.61 3.89
C PRO A 148 3.54 -43.69 2.67
N PRO A 149 4.41 -44.07 1.72
CA PRO A 149 4.66 -43.24 0.54
C PRO A 149 3.38 -43.10 -0.30
N SER A 150 3.13 -41.89 -0.78
CA SER A 150 2.09 -41.62 -1.78
C SER A 150 2.35 -42.48 -3.02
N PRO A 151 1.33 -43.17 -3.58
CA PRO A 151 1.53 -44.04 -4.74
C PRO A 151 1.93 -43.19 -5.95
N GLN A 152 3.08 -43.54 -6.55
CA GLN A 152 3.45 -43.06 -7.88
C GLN A 152 2.53 -43.68 -8.93
N PRO A 153 2.07 -42.94 -9.95
CA PRO A 153 1.38 -43.55 -11.07
C PRO A 153 2.40 -44.24 -11.99
N GLU A 154 2.38 -45.57 -12.01
CA GLU A 154 2.98 -46.38 -13.08
C GLU A 154 2.02 -46.54 -14.27
N PRO A 155 2.55 -46.82 -15.48
CA PRO A 155 1.94 -46.41 -16.74
C PRO A 155 0.85 -47.38 -17.20
N VAL A 156 -0.31 -46.85 -17.59
CA VAL A 156 -1.31 -47.65 -18.31
C VAL A 156 -1.18 -47.42 -19.80
N GLU A 157 -0.83 -48.53 -20.42
CA GLU A 157 -0.76 -48.88 -21.82
C GLU A 157 -2.03 -48.53 -22.61
N THR A 158 -1.80 -48.11 -23.85
CA THR A 158 -2.79 -47.82 -24.89
C THR A 158 -3.72 -49.01 -25.17
N ALA A 159 -5.03 -48.74 -25.25
CA ALA A 159 -5.98 -49.55 -26.01
C ALA A 159 -6.95 -48.64 -26.79
N GLN A 160 -7.03 -48.90 -28.10
CA GLN A 160 -7.77 -48.17 -29.12
C GLN A 160 -9.27 -48.49 -29.15
N ALA A 161 -10.08 -47.52 -29.62
CA ALA A 161 -11.32 -47.60 -30.45
C ALA A 161 -12.17 -46.35 -30.14
N GLU A 162 -12.73 -45.54 -31.05
CA GLU A 162 -13.05 -45.62 -32.49
C GLU A 162 -13.10 -44.17 -33.08
N PRO A 163 -13.06 -43.99 -34.42
CA PRO A 163 -12.81 -42.70 -35.06
C PRO A 163 -14.09 -41.86 -35.31
N PRO A 164 -13.97 -40.53 -35.45
CA PRO A 164 -15.04 -39.69 -35.99
C PRO A 164 -15.08 -39.78 -37.53
N PRO A 165 -16.26 -39.66 -38.17
CA PRO A 165 -16.38 -39.73 -39.62
C PRO A 165 -15.81 -38.49 -40.31
N GLN A 166 -14.91 -38.71 -41.27
CA GLN A 166 -14.57 -37.82 -42.42
C GLN A 166 -15.48 -38.22 -43.60
N ALA A 167 -15.76 -37.46 -44.67
CA ALA A 167 -15.65 -36.06 -45.10
C ALA A 167 -16.35 -35.98 -46.48
N VAL A 168 -16.94 -34.85 -46.88
CA VAL A 168 -17.15 -34.40 -48.28
C VAL A 168 -17.41 -32.87 -48.21
N ALA A 169 -16.89 -31.95 -49.02
CA ALA A 169 -16.31 -31.99 -50.35
C ALA A 169 -15.35 -30.79 -50.59
N GLU A 170 -14.59 -30.92 -51.67
CA GLU A 170 -13.40 -30.21 -52.16
C GLU A 170 -13.71 -28.98 -53.04
N ALA A 171 -12.84 -27.95 -53.04
CA ALA A 171 -12.47 -27.13 -54.21
C ALA A 171 -11.30 -26.15 -53.91
N ALA A 172 -10.30 -26.12 -54.79
CA ALA A 172 -8.97 -25.46 -54.73
C ALA A 172 -8.93 -24.06 -55.44
N PRO A 173 -7.77 -23.45 -55.83
CA PRO A 173 -6.63 -22.91 -55.06
C PRO A 173 -6.16 -21.45 -55.41
N ALA A 174 -5.37 -20.83 -54.50
CA ALA A 174 -4.27 -19.80 -54.62
C ALA A 174 -4.52 -18.40 -55.28
N PRO A 175 -3.85 -17.28 -54.85
CA PRO A 175 -2.39 -17.06 -54.92
C PRO A 175 -1.74 -16.32 -53.70
N PRO A 176 -0.38 -16.17 -53.65
CA PRO A 176 0.36 -15.63 -52.50
C PRO A 176 0.74 -14.15 -52.64
N VAL A 177 0.75 -13.39 -51.54
CA VAL A 177 1.30 -12.02 -51.41
C VAL A 177 1.54 -11.80 -49.90
N ALA A 178 2.59 -11.19 -49.34
CA ALA A 178 3.97 -10.87 -49.70
C ALA A 178 4.68 -10.58 -48.35
N GLU A 179 5.99 -10.81 -48.26
CA GLU A 179 6.81 -10.46 -47.10
C GLU A 179 6.86 -8.94 -46.88
N GLU A 180 6.51 -8.47 -45.67
CA GLU A 180 6.83 -7.11 -45.24
C GLU A 180 8.19 -7.08 -44.52
N ARG A 181 9.10 -6.27 -45.08
CA ARG A 181 10.44 -6.02 -44.57
C ARG A 181 10.46 -4.88 -43.52
N PRO A 182 11.50 -4.81 -42.68
CA PRO A 182 11.60 -3.85 -41.57
C PRO A 182 11.88 -2.43 -42.07
N ILE A 183 11.29 -1.43 -41.40
CA ILE A 183 11.56 0.00 -41.63
C ILE A 183 12.56 0.49 -40.58
N GLU A 184 13.72 0.97 -41.03
CA GLU A 184 14.69 1.74 -40.23
C GLU A 184 14.60 3.25 -40.57
N PRO A 185 15.07 4.15 -39.68
CA PRO A 185 14.67 5.55 -39.64
C PRO A 185 15.55 6.46 -40.51
N THR A 186 15.00 7.61 -40.95
CA THR A 186 15.74 8.69 -41.62
C THR A 186 15.66 9.98 -40.79
N PRO A 187 16.73 10.78 -40.61
CA PRO A 187 16.72 12.03 -39.83
C PRO A 187 16.69 13.28 -40.77
N PRO A 188 16.85 14.54 -40.30
CA PRO A 188 15.85 15.61 -40.42
C PRO A 188 16.21 16.68 -41.47
N SER A 189 15.25 17.56 -41.83
CA SER A 189 15.51 18.75 -42.66
C SER A 189 14.97 20.02 -42.00
N GLU A 190 15.88 20.91 -41.64
CA GLU A 190 15.69 22.32 -41.29
C GLU A 190 15.73 23.21 -42.55
N ALA A 191 15.00 24.33 -42.54
CA ALA A 191 15.34 25.61 -43.20
C ALA A 191 14.48 26.70 -42.52
N LEU A 192 15.03 27.51 -41.61
CA LEU A 192 15.76 28.77 -41.80
C LEU A 192 14.89 30.01 -42.11
N ALA A 193 14.82 30.92 -41.12
CA ALA A 193 14.88 32.38 -41.27
C ALA A 193 15.26 32.97 -39.90
N GLU A 194 16.56 33.15 -39.63
CA GLU A 194 17.31 34.42 -39.72
C GLU A 194 17.13 35.38 -38.53
N THR A 195 18.25 35.55 -37.83
CA THR A 195 18.61 36.53 -36.79
C THR A 195 18.62 37.96 -37.36
N THR A 196 18.49 39.06 -36.62
CA THR A 196 19.42 39.63 -35.62
C THR A 196 18.83 41.00 -35.11
N PRO A 197 19.39 41.64 -34.06
CA PRO A 197 18.67 42.48 -33.09
C PRO A 197 18.95 43.99 -33.23
N LEU A 198 18.22 44.84 -32.51
CA LEU A 198 18.69 46.20 -32.25
C LEU A 198 18.26 46.76 -30.89
N GLU A 199 19.27 47.30 -30.22
CA GLU A 199 19.28 48.13 -29.02
C GLU A 199 18.39 49.38 -29.10
N THR A 200 17.81 49.68 -27.95
CA THR A 200 17.74 50.98 -27.25
C THR A 200 17.73 52.28 -28.08
N VAL A 201 16.58 52.96 -28.04
CA VAL A 201 16.54 54.43 -28.01
C VAL A 201 15.60 54.87 -26.89
N ILE A 202 16.17 55.59 -25.92
CA ILE A 202 15.45 56.36 -24.90
C ILE A 202 15.16 57.72 -25.52
N GLU A 203 13.90 58.16 -25.50
CA GLU A 203 13.61 59.59 -25.37
C GLU A 203 12.30 59.81 -24.60
N ALA A 204 12.38 60.77 -23.70
CA ALA A 204 11.46 61.04 -22.61
C ALA A 204 10.31 61.96 -23.03
N GLN A 205 9.11 61.74 -22.47
CA GLN A 205 8.13 62.80 -22.27
C GLN A 205 7.43 62.69 -20.91
N SER A 206 7.75 63.69 -20.08
CA SER A 206 6.91 64.44 -19.13
C SER A 206 6.14 63.76 -18.00
N ASN A 207 6.50 64.19 -16.78
CA ASN A 207 5.78 64.09 -15.52
C ASN A 207 4.31 64.58 -15.59
N GLU A 208 3.38 63.72 -15.21
CA GLU A 208 2.18 64.12 -14.45
C GLU A 208 2.13 63.32 -13.13
N PRO A 209 1.64 63.90 -12.02
CA PRO A 209 1.51 63.18 -10.76
C PRO A 209 0.36 62.17 -10.87
N LEU A 210 0.66 60.90 -10.58
CA LEU A 210 -0.35 59.85 -10.48
C LEU A 210 -1.37 60.18 -9.37
N PRO A 211 -2.68 59.92 -9.57
CA PRO A 211 -3.70 60.10 -8.55
C PRO A 211 -3.47 59.16 -7.36
N PRO A 212 -3.98 59.49 -6.16
CA PRO A 212 -3.79 58.67 -4.97
C PRO A 212 -4.41 57.29 -5.17
N VAL A 213 -3.63 56.23 -4.95
CA VAL A 213 -4.11 54.85 -4.95
C VAL A 213 -5.03 54.67 -3.74
N GLU A 214 -6.32 54.45 -3.99
CA GLU A 214 -7.28 54.03 -2.97
C GLU A 214 -6.85 52.66 -2.40
N PRO A 215 -6.84 52.45 -1.07
CA PRO A 215 -6.53 51.15 -0.50
C PRO A 215 -7.57 50.11 -0.96
N PRO A 216 -7.17 48.84 -1.14
CA PRO A 216 -8.02 47.82 -1.73
C PRO A 216 -9.28 47.64 -0.89
N ARG A 217 -10.45 47.79 -1.52
CA ARG A 217 -11.74 47.44 -0.90
C ARG A 217 -11.69 45.98 -0.48
N GLN A 218 -11.94 45.72 0.80
CA GLN A 218 -12.23 44.37 1.30
C GLN A 218 -13.32 43.78 0.42
N ALA A 219 -12.99 42.67 -0.25
CA ALA A 219 -13.97 41.86 -0.95
C ALA A 219 -15.03 41.43 0.07
N ALA A 220 -16.29 41.65 -0.27
CA ALA A 220 -17.41 41.14 0.51
C ALA A 220 -17.25 39.61 0.69
N PRO A 221 -17.63 39.06 1.86
CA PRO A 221 -17.55 37.63 2.09
C PRO A 221 -18.33 36.91 0.99
N ALA A 222 -17.68 35.93 0.36
CA ALA A 222 -18.34 35.06 -0.60
C ALA A 222 -19.59 34.45 0.07
N PRO A 223 -20.72 34.32 -0.66
CA PRO A 223 -21.88 33.61 -0.13
C PRO A 223 -21.43 32.22 0.33
N PRO A 224 -21.98 31.71 1.45
CA PRO A 224 -21.61 30.39 1.94
C PRO A 224 -21.83 29.38 0.82
N VAL A 225 -20.74 28.75 0.38
CA VAL A 225 -20.81 27.57 -0.48
C VAL A 225 -21.74 26.60 0.24
N PRO A 226 -22.82 26.10 -0.39
CA PRO A 226 -23.67 25.10 0.22
C PRO A 226 -22.77 23.98 0.74
N ALA A 227 -22.93 23.60 2.02
CA ALA A 227 -22.18 22.47 2.57
C ALA A 227 -22.28 21.30 1.58
N ALA A 228 -21.14 20.83 1.07
CA ALA A 228 -21.13 19.67 0.20
C ALA A 228 -21.94 18.56 0.88
N PRO A 229 -22.83 17.86 0.16
CA PRO A 229 -23.57 16.76 0.75
C PRO A 229 -22.56 15.81 1.42
N ARG A 230 -22.85 15.34 2.63
CA ARG A 230 -22.00 14.36 3.31
C ARG A 230 -21.87 13.15 2.37
N THR A 231 -20.70 13.00 1.76
CA THR A 231 -20.31 11.85 0.93
C THR A 231 -19.57 10.83 1.79
N ALA A 232 -19.44 9.60 1.28
CA ALA A 232 -18.82 8.46 2.00
C ALA A 232 -17.38 8.72 2.43
N PHE A 233 -16.78 9.81 1.92
CA PHE A 233 -15.42 10.26 2.13
C PHE A 233 -15.32 11.46 3.08
N SER A 234 -16.44 11.98 3.59
CA SER A 234 -16.49 13.17 4.47
C SER A 234 -15.75 13.00 5.78
N ALA A 235 -15.58 11.75 6.23
CA ALA A 235 -14.86 11.38 7.44
C ALA A 235 -13.34 11.64 7.40
N ARG A 236 -12.80 11.99 6.23
CA ARG A 236 -11.35 12.15 6.00
C ARG A 236 -10.82 13.56 6.31
N ASN A 237 -11.67 14.45 6.84
CA ASN A 237 -11.25 15.78 7.32
C ASN A 237 -10.58 15.69 8.72
N ASP A 238 -9.64 16.59 9.02
CA ASP A 238 -8.73 16.47 10.18
C ASP A 238 -9.42 16.20 11.52
N ARG A 239 -10.56 16.86 11.80
CA ARG A 239 -11.25 16.70 13.11
C ARG A 239 -12.06 15.41 13.19
N GLU A 240 -12.81 15.08 12.15
CA GLU A 240 -13.62 13.85 12.12
C GLU A 240 -12.73 12.61 11.98
N LYS A 241 -11.62 12.72 11.24
CA LYS A 241 -10.62 11.67 11.05
C LYS A 241 -10.00 11.24 12.37
N LEU A 242 -9.53 12.19 13.18
CA LEU A 242 -8.93 11.89 14.48
C LEU A 242 -9.95 11.28 15.45
N ARG A 243 -11.17 11.81 15.48
CA ARG A 243 -12.25 11.25 16.30
C ARG A 243 -12.54 9.80 15.93
N ARG A 244 -12.71 9.49 14.63
CA ARG A 244 -12.97 8.13 14.15
C ARG A 244 -11.78 7.19 14.34
N LEU A 245 -10.57 7.69 14.18
CA LEU A 245 -9.36 6.93 14.48
C LEU A 245 -9.42 6.38 15.91
N GLU A 246 -9.73 7.22 16.90
CA GLU A 246 -9.84 6.81 18.30
C GLU A 246 -11.06 5.90 18.54
N ASP A 247 -12.25 6.29 18.06
CA ASP A 247 -13.50 5.56 18.27
C ASP A 247 -13.45 4.13 17.69
N GLU A 248 -12.77 3.95 16.56
CA GLU A 248 -12.77 2.71 15.78
C GLU A 248 -11.56 1.80 16.04
N GLY A 249 -10.69 2.21 16.97
CA GLY A 249 -9.56 1.41 17.47
C GLY A 249 -8.23 1.63 16.75
N GLY A 250 -8.11 2.68 15.95
CA GLY A 250 -6.83 3.24 15.54
C GLY A 250 -6.16 4.01 16.68
N ASP A 251 -4.92 4.43 16.47
CA ASP A 251 -4.15 5.23 17.42
C ASP A 251 -3.08 6.07 16.72
N ARG A 252 -2.40 6.94 17.48
CA ARG A 252 -1.32 7.78 16.94
C ARG A 252 -0.22 6.99 16.22
N TYR A 253 0.07 5.76 16.64
CA TYR A 253 1.12 4.96 16.01
C TYR A 253 0.68 4.45 14.65
N THR A 254 -0.61 4.10 14.50
CA THR A 254 -1.18 3.77 13.19
C THR A 254 -1.19 4.96 12.24
N GLU A 255 -1.53 6.16 12.73
CA GLU A 255 -1.53 7.36 11.88
C GLU A 255 -0.10 7.80 11.51
N ASP A 256 0.86 7.73 12.43
CA ASP A 256 2.27 7.95 12.14
C ASP A 256 2.78 6.95 11.08
N ALA A 257 2.35 5.68 11.17
CA ALA A 257 2.69 4.67 10.19
C ALA A 257 2.07 4.97 8.81
N VAL A 258 0.82 5.43 8.75
CA VAL A 258 0.19 5.90 7.52
C VAL A 258 0.98 7.06 6.92
N ALA A 259 1.28 8.09 7.71
CA ALA A 259 2.03 9.26 7.25
C ALA A 259 3.41 8.89 6.67
N ARG A 260 4.14 7.98 7.33
CA ARG A 260 5.41 7.45 6.81
C ARG A 260 5.24 6.64 5.53
N GLY A 261 4.20 5.82 5.43
CA GLY A 261 3.88 5.05 4.23
C GLY A 261 3.60 5.96 3.02
N LEU A 262 2.80 7.01 3.22
CA LEU A 262 2.50 8.01 2.20
C LEU A 262 3.72 8.83 1.79
N ALA A 263 4.57 9.22 2.76
CA ALA A 263 5.83 9.90 2.47
C ALA A 263 6.74 9.03 1.59
N TRP A 264 6.84 7.73 1.88
CA TRP A 264 7.58 6.79 1.06
C TRP A 264 6.96 6.64 -0.34
N LEU A 265 5.64 6.52 -0.45
CA LEU A 265 4.95 6.44 -1.75
C LEU A 265 5.22 7.69 -2.59
N ALA A 266 5.21 8.89 -1.99
CA ALA A 266 5.53 10.13 -2.70
C ALA A 266 6.98 10.14 -3.19
N TYR A 267 7.94 9.66 -2.38
CA TYR A 267 9.33 9.49 -2.79
C TYR A 267 9.50 8.45 -3.91
N ALA A 268 8.72 7.37 -3.87
CA ALA A 268 8.82 6.24 -4.80
C ALA A 268 8.30 6.53 -6.21
N GLN A 269 7.52 7.61 -6.38
CA GLN A 269 6.94 8.01 -7.66
C GLN A 269 8.01 8.39 -8.69
N SER A 270 7.80 7.99 -9.93
CA SER A 270 8.62 8.39 -11.08
C SER A 270 8.24 9.79 -11.56
N ARG A 271 9.12 10.41 -12.36
CA ARG A 271 8.94 11.79 -12.84
C ARG A 271 7.71 11.99 -13.72
N ASP A 272 7.27 10.94 -14.40
CA ASP A 272 6.08 10.90 -15.25
C ASP A 272 4.80 10.56 -14.46
N GLY A 273 4.87 10.51 -13.13
CA GLY A 273 3.71 10.31 -12.25
C GLY A 273 3.40 8.85 -11.93
N ARG A 274 4.01 7.88 -12.62
CA ARG A 274 3.76 6.45 -12.34
C ARG A 274 4.52 5.97 -11.10
N TRP A 275 4.01 4.90 -10.50
CA TRP A 275 4.79 4.03 -9.64
C TRP A 275 5.31 2.85 -10.45
N ASP A 276 6.62 2.84 -10.71
CA ASP A 276 7.27 1.82 -11.52
C ASP A 276 7.34 0.49 -10.75
N ALA A 277 6.57 -0.49 -11.20
CA ALA A 277 6.43 -1.77 -10.53
C ALA A 277 7.78 -2.51 -10.52
N SER A 278 8.44 -2.58 -11.67
CA SER A 278 9.72 -3.28 -11.84
C SER A 278 10.84 -2.69 -10.96
N ARG A 279 10.95 -1.36 -10.93
CA ARG A 279 11.91 -0.62 -10.09
C ARG A 279 11.75 -0.96 -8.61
N TRP A 280 10.51 -1.18 -8.18
CA TRP A 280 10.17 -1.51 -6.80
C TRP A 280 9.94 -3.02 -6.58
N SER A 281 10.64 -3.85 -7.37
CA SER A 281 10.73 -5.30 -7.22
C SER A 281 9.41 -6.08 -7.38
N ALA A 282 8.49 -5.56 -8.18
CA ALA A 282 7.34 -6.33 -8.67
C ALA A 282 7.78 -7.40 -9.68
N GLY A 283 6.90 -8.36 -9.97
CA GLY A 283 7.14 -9.42 -10.94
C GLY A 283 8.08 -10.54 -10.48
N ARG A 284 8.45 -10.59 -9.20
CA ARG A 284 9.18 -11.75 -8.65
C ARG A 284 8.21 -12.93 -8.52
N GLU A 285 8.44 -13.95 -9.33
CA GLU A 285 7.67 -15.18 -9.29
C GLU A 285 7.98 -15.96 -8.01
N LEU A 286 6.94 -16.23 -7.21
CA LEU A 286 7.02 -16.97 -5.94
C LEU A 286 6.27 -18.31 -6.01
N GLN A 287 5.72 -18.66 -7.18
CA GLN A 287 4.88 -19.84 -7.43
C GLN A 287 3.78 -20.03 -6.39
N VAL A 288 3.14 -18.93 -5.99
CA VAL A 288 2.15 -18.96 -4.91
C VAL A 288 0.97 -19.80 -5.37
N LEU A 289 0.58 -20.76 -4.52
CA LEU A 289 -0.39 -21.82 -4.84
C LEU A 289 0.11 -22.84 -5.90
N GLY A 290 1.41 -22.99 -6.08
CA GLY A 290 2.00 -23.93 -7.04
C GLY A 290 1.80 -23.54 -8.51
N VAL A 291 1.50 -22.26 -8.78
CA VAL A 291 1.24 -21.74 -10.12
C VAL A 291 2.31 -20.74 -10.51
N ASP A 292 3.00 -21.02 -11.60
CA ASP A 292 3.88 -20.06 -12.28
C ASP A 292 3.04 -19.07 -13.10
N ARG A 293 3.25 -17.77 -12.84
CA ARG A 293 2.56 -16.66 -13.51
C ARG A 293 3.52 -15.89 -14.41
N ASN A 294 4.72 -16.43 -14.67
CA ASN A 294 5.73 -15.88 -15.57
C ASN A 294 6.11 -14.44 -15.22
N GLY A 295 6.29 -14.15 -13.93
CA GLY A 295 6.66 -12.81 -13.46
C GLY A 295 5.55 -11.77 -13.66
N ALA A 296 4.28 -12.21 -13.63
CA ALA A 296 3.13 -11.32 -13.61
C ALA A 296 3.32 -10.26 -12.51
N GLY A 297 3.19 -8.98 -12.86
CA GLY A 297 3.55 -7.88 -11.96
C GLY A 297 4.65 -6.97 -12.48
N THR A 298 5.54 -7.48 -13.33
CA THR A 298 6.70 -6.70 -13.83
C THR A 298 6.27 -5.39 -14.50
N ASN A 299 5.21 -5.44 -15.31
CA ASN A 299 4.66 -4.29 -16.06
C ASN A 299 3.30 -3.84 -15.50
N SER A 300 3.08 -3.96 -14.20
CA SER A 300 1.79 -3.65 -13.56
C SER A 300 1.70 -2.20 -13.06
N ASP A 301 2.38 -1.27 -13.73
CA ASP A 301 2.54 0.13 -13.32
C ASP A 301 1.21 0.83 -13.07
N THR A 302 0.20 0.65 -13.94
CA THR A 302 -1.13 1.25 -13.75
C THR A 302 -1.84 0.71 -12.51
N GLY A 303 -1.68 -0.59 -12.22
CA GLY A 303 -2.27 -1.22 -11.05
C GLY A 303 -1.66 -0.73 -9.74
N VAL A 304 -0.32 -0.74 -9.64
CA VAL A 304 0.37 -0.27 -8.42
C VAL A 304 0.25 1.24 -8.24
N SER A 305 0.16 2.01 -9.33
CA SER A 305 -0.15 3.45 -9.29
C SER A 305 -1.57 3.70 -8.78
N GLY A 306 -2.55 2.90 -9.23
CA GLY A 306 -3.90 2.94 -8.69
C GLY A 306 -3.95 2.69 -7.19
N LEU A 307 -3.23 1.67 -6.69
CA LEU A 307 -3.14 1.39 -5.26
C LEU A 307 -2.46 2.52 -4.47
N ALA A 308 -1.38 3.10 -4.99
CA ALA A 308 -0.70 4.22 -4.35
C ALA A 308 -1.63 5.45 -4.24
N LEU A 309 -2.33 5.79 -5.32
CA LEU A 309 -3.34 6.86 -5.34
C LEU A 309 -4.46 6.60 -4.33
N LEU A 310 -4.95 5.36 -4.25
CA LEU A 310 -5.98 4.99 -3.29
C LEU A 310 -5.52 5.20 -1.84
N ALA A 311 -4.25 4.95 -1.50
CA ALA A 311 -3.72 5.25 -0.18
C ALA A 311 -3.74 6.77 0.11
N PHE A 312 -3.25 7.61 -0.82
CA PHE A 312 -3.34 9.07 -0.66
C PHE A 312 -4.78 9.55 -0.46
N LEU A 313 -5.69 9.11 -1.32
CA LEU A 313 -7.11 9.47 -1.26
C LEU A 313 -7.75 9.03 0.06
N GLY A 314 -7.40 7.83 0.54
CA GLY A 314 -7.89 7.27 1.79
C GLY A 314 -7.54 8.10 3.02
N ALA A 315 -6.32 8.62 3.04
CA ALA A 315 -5.84 9.54 4.08
C ALA A 315 -6.36 10.98 3.95
N GLY A 316 -7.13 11.28 2.90
CA GLY A 316 -7.74 12.59 2.64
C GLY A 316 -6.92 13.49 1.70
N HIS A 317 -5.84 13.00 1.11
CA HIS A 317 -5.03 13.78 0.18
C HIS A 317 -5.57 13.69 -1.25
N THR A 318 -5.78 14.84 -1.89
CA THR A 318 -6.31 14.94 -3.25
C THR A 318 -5.34 15.67 -4.15
N HIS A 319 -5.59 15.69 -5.46
CA HIS A 319 -4.81 16.47 -6.43
C HIS A 319 -5.08 17.98 -6.39
N LEU A 320 -6.06 18.42 -5.61
CA LEU A 320 -6.45 19.83 -5.53
C LEU A 320 -5.74 20.58 -4.40
N GLU A 321 -5.44 19.90 -3.29
CA GLU A 321 -4.89 20.54 -2.10
C GLU A 321 -4.08 19.60 -1.22
N GLY A 322 -3.27 20.20 -0.34
CA GLY A 322 -2.45 19.50 0.65
C GLY A 322 -1.04 19.15 0.18
N PRO A 323 -0.22 18.58 1.09
CA PRO A 323 1.21 18.36 0.86
C PRO A 323 1.50 17.33 -0.24
N PHE A 324 0.55 16.46 -0.57
CA PHE A 324 0.67 15.43 -1.59
C PHE A 324 -0.09 15.75 -2.88
N ALA A 325 -0.57 16.99 -3.07
CA ALA A 325 -1.34 17.38 -4.26
C ALA A 325 -0.61 17.09 -5.57
N ASN A 326 0.69 17.42 -5.65
CA ASN A 326 1.49 17.17 -6.84
C ASN A 326 1.68 15.66 -7.14
N PRO A 327 2.08 14.81 -6.17
CA PRO A 327 2.09 13.36 -6.37
C PRO A 327 0.75 12.78 -6.83
N VAL A 328 -0.37 13.19 -6.22
CA VAL A 328 -1.69 12.70 -6.60
C VAL A 328 -2.06 13.16 -8.01
N ALA A 329 -1.83 14.43 -8.35
CA ALA A 329 -2.09 14.98 -9.69
C ALA A 329 -1.28 14.24 -10.76
N GLY A 330 0.02 14.03 -10.53
CA GLY A 330 0.88 13.30 -11.46
C GLY A 330 0.45 11.85 -11.66
N GLY A 331 0.05 11.16 -10.59
CA GLY A 331 -0.44 9.79 -10.67
C GLY A 331 -1.77 9.67 -11.44
N LEU A 332 -2.72 10.57 -11.19
CA LEU A 332 -3.98 10.60 -11.93
C LEU A 332 -3.74 10.90 -13.41
N GLN A 333 -2.86 11.86 -13.72
CA GLN A 333 -2.50 12.18 -15.09
C GLN A 333 -1.87 10.98 -15.82
N TYR A 334 -0.94 10.28 -15.16
CA TYR A 334 -0.35 9.05 -15.71
C TYR A 334 -1.41 7.99 -16.06
N LEU A 335 -2.40 7.79 -15.18
CA LEU A 335 -3.49 6.83 -15.46
C LEU A 335 -4.33 7.25 -16.66
N ILE A 336 -4.65 8.55 -16.77
CA ILE A 336 -5.39 9.10 -17.91
C ILE A 336 -4.61 8.91 -19.21
N ASP A 337 -3.32 9.22 -19.21
CA ASP A 337 -2.44 9.10 -20.38
C ASP A 337 -2.20 7.63 -20.77
N SER A 338 -2.29 6.71 -19.80
CA SER A 338 -2.19 5.27 -20.02
C SER A 338 -3.49 4.63 -20.54
N GLN A 339 -4.61 5.37 -20.53
CA GLN A 339 -5.91 4.83 -20.92
C GLN A 339 -5.99 4.64 -22.43
N ARG A 340 -6.33 3.43 -22.87
CA ARG A 340 -6.59 3.14 -24.28
C ARG A 340 -7.91 3.73 -24.75
N PRO A 341 -8.12 3.95 -26.06
CA PRO A 341 -9.37 4.50 -26.60
C PRO A 341 -10.64 3.71 -26.23
N ASP A 342 -10.51 2.40 -25.98
CA ASP A 342 -11.60 1.53 -25.55
C ASP A 342 -11.88 1.57 -24.04
N GLY A 343 -11.15 2.40 -23.28
CA GLY A 343 -11.25 2.55 -21.83
C GLY A 343 -10.37 1.60 -21.02
N ASP A 344 -9.59 0.71 -21.66
CA ASP A 344 -8.67 -0.18 -20.96
C ASP A 344 -7.58 0.63 -20.23
N LEU A 345 -7.36 0.32 -18.96
CA LEU A 345 -6.37 0.94 -18.07
C LEU A 345 -5.30 -0.08 -17.64
N SER A 346 -5.24 -1.24 -18.28
CA SER A 346 -4.28 -2.26 -17.90
C SER A 346 -2.83 -1.92 -18.25
N GLY A 347 -2.60 -0.90 -19.08
CA GLY A 347 -1.28 -0.62 -19.66
C GLY A 347 -0.67 -1.88 -20.31
N ASP A 348 0.63 -2.06 -20.09
CA ASP A 348 1.42 -3.18 -20.62
C ASP A 348 1.46 -4.42 -19.71
N SER A 349 0.53 -4.50 -18.76
CA SER A 349 0.47 -5.60 -17.80
C SER A 349 0.24 -6.96 -18.48
N ALA A 350 0.88 -7.99 -17.91
CA ALA A 350 0.71 -9.37 -18.35
C ALA A 350 -0.70 -9.89 -18.05
N LEU A 351 -1.10 -10.97 -18.73
CA LEU A 351 -2.45 -11.56 -18.68
C LEU A 351 -3.01 -11.71 -17.25
N PHE A 352 -2.23 -12.27 -16.33
CA PHE A 352 -2.67 -12.52 -14.94
C PHE A 352 -2.88 -11.23 -14.12
N ALA A 353 -2.24 -10.13 -14.52
CA ALA A 353 -2.33 -8.83 -13.86
C ALA A 353 -3.30 -7.87 -14.55
N LYS A 354 -3.73 -8.17 -15.79
CA LYS A 354 -4.45 -7.24 -16.66
C LYS A 354 -5.68 -6.62 -16.00
N THR A 355 -6.59 -7.47 -15.51
CA THR A 355 -7.84 -7.02 -14.88
C THR A 355 -7.62 -6.38 -13.51
N TYR A 356 -6.61 -6.82 -12.75
CA TYR A 356 -6.24 -6.16 -11.51
C TYR A 356 -5.81 -4.72 -11.79
N CYS A 357 -4.90 -4.53 -12.74
CA CYS A 357 -4.36 -3.23 -13.09
C CYS A 357 -5.46 -2.27 -13.55
N HIS A 358 -6.31 -2.74 -14.47
CA HIS A 358 -7.45 -1.95 -14.91
C HIS A 358 -8.40 -1.61 -13.75
N SER A 359 -8.82 -2.60 -12.95
CA SER A 359 -9.83 -2.37 -11.90
C SER A 359 -9.32 -1.45 -10.78
N MET A 360 -8.06 -1.59 -10.36
CA MET A 360 -7.44 -0.73 -9.35
C MET A 360 -7.25 0.71 -9.86
N ALA A 361 -6.85 0.88 -11.13
CA ALA A 361 -6.73 2.20 -11.75
C ALA A 361 -8.10 2.88 -11.92
N THR A 362 -9.11 2.13 -12.38
CA THR A 362 -10.49 2.62 -12.48
C THR A 362 -11.02 3.05 -11.11
N PHE A 363 -10.76 2.24 -10.08
CA PHE A 363 -11.15 2.56 -8.72
C PHE A 363 -10.50 3.87 -8.24
N ALA A 364 -9.20 4.06 -8.44
CA ALA A 364 -8.52 5.30 -8.07
C ALA A 364 -9.09 6.55 -8.77
N LEU A 365 -9.32 6.48 -10.08
CA LEU A 365 -9.91 7.59 -10.85
C LEU A 365 -11.34 7.91 -10.39
N ALA A 366 -12.16 6.88 -10.19
CA ALA A 366 -13.53 7.04 -9.74
C ALA A 366 -13.62 7.58 -8.30
N GLU A 367 -12.75 7.12 -7.39
CA GLU A 367 -12.69 7.62 -6.02
C GLU A 367 -12.21 9.08 -5.99
N ALA A 368 -11.21 9.45 -6.78
CA ALA A 368 -10.75 10.83 -6.90
C ALA A 368 -11.88 11.76 -7.40
N LEU A 369 -12.62 11.32 -8.41
CA LEU A 369 -13.76 12.07 -8.95
C LEU A 369 -14.91 12.19 -7.95
N ALA A 370 -15.27 11.11 -7.27
CA ALA A 370 -16.31 11.13 -6.25
C ALA A 370 -15.93 12.01 -5.04
N THR A 371 -14.64 12.06 -4.69
CA THR A 371 -14.12 12.84 -3.56
C THR A 371 -14.04 14.33 -3.88
N THR A 372 -13.58 14.68 -5.08
CA THR A 372 -13.24 16.07 -5.45
C THR A 372 -14.30 16.77 -6.29
N GLY A 373 -15.12 16.02 -7.02
CA GLY A 373 -16.03 16.56 -8.03
C GLY A 373 -15.31 17.17 -9.25
N ASP A 374 -14.01 16.89 -9.45
CA ASP A 374 -13.25 17.44 -10.57
C ASP A 374 -13.64 16.77 -11.90
N GLU A 375 -14.56 17.38 -12.62
CA GLU A 375 -15.11 16.88 -13.89
C GLU A 375 -14.08 16.62 -15.00
N ARG A 376 -12.82 17.09 -14.86
CA ARG A 376 -11.74 16.70 -15.79
C ARG A 376 -11.45 15.19 -15.77
N LEU A 377 -11.80 14.49 -14.69
CA LEU A 377 -11.64 13.04 -14.55
C LEU A 377 -12.80 12.26 -15.21
N ARG A 378 -13.94 12.91 -15.50
CA ARG A 378 -15.21 12.29 -15.91
C ARG A 378 -15.06 11.36 -17.10
N ASP A 379 -14.54 11.89 -18.20
CA ASP A 379 -14.42 11.15 -19.45
C ASP A 379 -13.57 9.87 -19.28
N SER A 380 -12.51 9.96 -18.47
CA SER A 380 -11.65 8.81 -18.20
C SER A 380 -12.37 7.75 -17.34
N VAL A 381 -13.11 8.19 -16.31
CA VAL A 381 -13.91 7.29 -15.46
C VAL A 381 -15.01 6.60 -16.27
N ASP A 382 -15.77 7.35 -17.07
CA ASP A 382 -16.89 6.80 -17.85
C ASP A 382 -16.41 5.74 -18.87
N ARG A 383 -15.29 6.00 -19.57
CA ARG A 383 -14.70 5.00 -20.47
C ARG A 383 -14.20 3.77 -19.73
N ALA A 384 -13.54 3.95 -18.59
CA ALA A 384 -13.01 2.85 -17.79
C ALA A 384 -14.12 1.94 -17.25
N ILE A 385 -15.20 2.53 -16.74
CA ILE A 385 -16.39 1.80 -16.30
C ILE A 385 -17.07 1.12 -17.48
N GLY A 386 -17.16 1.78 -18.63
CA GLY A 386 -17.64 1.16 -19.87
C GLY A 386 -16.84 -0.08 -20.25
N TYR A 387 -15.51 -0.06 -20.09
CA TYR A 387 -14.66 -1.23 -20.33
C TYR A 387 -14.96 -2.37 -19.33
N LEU A 388 -15.06 -2.09 -18.02
CA LEU A 388 -15.46 -3.10 -17.02
C LEU A 388 -16.80 -3.74 -17.37
N VAL A 389 -17.81 -2.93 -17.70
CA VAL A 389 -19.16 -3.39 -18.05
C VAL A 389 -19.13 -4.30 -19.28
N ARG A 390 -18.41 -3.92 -20.34
CA ARG A 390 -18.25 -4.76 -21.54
C ARG A 390 -17.46 -6.04 -21.26
N GLY A 391 -16.50 -5.97 -20.35
CA GLY A 391 -15.63 -7.09 -19.97
C GLY A 391 -16.30 -8.14 -19.08
N GLN A 392 -17.42 -7.81 -18.45
CA GLN A 392 -18.12 -8.71 -17.53
C GLN A 392 -18.63 -9.96 -18.24
N SER A 393 -18.45 -11.12 -17.60
CA SER A 393 -18.96 -12.39 -18.10
C SER A 393 -20.49 -12.40 -18.17
N ARG A 394 -21.06 -12.50 -19.37
CA ARG A 394 -22.52 -12.66 -19.53
C ARG A 394 -23.06 -13.96 -18.91
N THR A 395 -22.22 -14.99 -18.81
CA THR A 395 -22.61 -16.30 -18.27
C THR A 395 -22.51 -16.34 -16.75
N THR A 396 -21.40 -15.87 -16.19
CA THR A 396 -21.12 -15.99 -14.74
C THR A 396 -21.36 -14.71 -13.95
N GLY A 397 -21.27 -13.54 -14.59
CA GLY A 397 -21.39 -12.23 -13.96
C GLY A 397 -20.10 -11.70 -13.31
N GLY A 398 -19.01 -12.46 -13.32
CA GLY A 398 -17.72 -12.03 -12.78
C GLY A 398 -16.70 -11.60 -13.85
N TRP A 399 -15.48 -11.31 -13.38
CA TRP A 399 -14.32 -10.96 -14.20
C TRP A 399 -13.15 -11.90 -13.89
N ARG A 400 -12.25 -12.06 -14.86
CA ARG A 400 -11.01 -12.84 -14.70
C ARG A 400 -9.85 -12.20 -15.44
N TYR A 401 -9.28 -12.82 -16.47
CA TYR A 401 -8.07 -12.31 -17.13
C TYR A 401 -8.38 -11.72 -18.51
N ARG A 402 -9.38 -12.27 -19.20
CA ARG A 402 -9.90 -11.77 -20.47
C ARG A 402 -11.36 -11.35 -20.35
N PRO A 403 -11.81 -10.37 -21.15
CA PRO A 403 -13.23 -10.06 -21.29
C PRO A 403 -14.06 -11.32 -21.56
N GLY A 404 -15.15 -11.48 -20.80
CA GLY A 404 -16.08 -12.61 -20.97
C GLY A 404 -15.68 -13.92 -20.29
N ASP A 405 -14.45 -14.04 -19.78
CA ASP A 405 -13.99 -15.23 -19.03
C ASP A 405 -14.96 -15.59 -17.90
N ARG A 406 -15.00 -16.87 -17.52
CA ARG A 406 -15.66 -17.27 -16.27
C ARG A 406 -14.97 -16.57 -15.10
N GLY A 407 -15.71 -15.78 -14.35
CA GLY A 407 -15.16 -14.92 -13.31
C GLY A 407 -14.45 -15.68 -12.19
N ASP A 408 -13.66 -14.96 -11.42
CA ASP A 408 -13.10 -15.41 -10.16
C ASP A 408 -13.30 -14.37 -9.05
N MET A 409 -13.27 -14.83 -7.80
CA MET A 409 -13.49 -13.96 -6.65
C MET A 409 -12.40 -12.93 -6.45
N SER A 410 -11.16 -13.20 -6.85
CA SER A 410 -10.03 -12.30 -6.61
C SER A 410 -10.06 -11.03 -7.47
N GLN A 411 -10.78 -11.05 -8.60
CA GLN A 411 -11.04 -9.85 -9.39
C GLN A 411 -12.30 -9.11 -8.93
N MET A 412 -13.22 -9.83 -8.28
CA MET A 412 -14.57 -9.33 -8.02
C MET A 412 -14.55 -8.11 -7.10
N GLY A 413 -13.80 -8.15 -6.00
CA GLY A 413 -13.78 -7.03 -5.05
C GLY A 413 -13.25 -5.74 -5.66
N TRP A 414 -12.23 -5.80 -6.51
CA TRP A 414 -11.69 -4.61 -7.20
C TRP A 414 -12.67 -4.03 -8.20
N ALA A 415 -13.30 -4.88 -9.02
CA ALA A 415 -14.33 -4.43 -9.95
C ALA A 415 -15.52 -3.82 -9.20
N LEU A 416 -15.97 -4.46 -8.11
CA LEU A 416 -17.05 -3.96 -7.27
C LEU A 416 -16.73 -2.59 -6.65
N MET A 417 -15.52 -2.40 -6.10
CA MET A 417 -15.11 -1.11 -5.53
C MET A 417 -15.00 -0.01 -6.60
N ALA A 418 -14.54 -0.35 -7.81
CA ALA A 418 -14.52 0.57 -8.94
C ALA A 418 -15.94 1.00 -9.36
N LEU A 419 -16.85 0.04 -9.53
CA LEU A 419 -18.26 0.30 -9.87
C LEU A 419 -18.94 1.13 -8.79
N ARG A 420 -18.71 0.82 -7.52
CA ARG A 420 -19.28 1.55 -6.40
C ARG A 420 -18.77 2.99 -6.33
N SER A 421 -17.48 3.19 -6.56
CA SER A 421 -16.90 4.53 -6.59
C SER A 421 -17.41 5.34 -7.78
N ALA A 422 -17.67 4.69 -8.91
CA ALA A 422 -18.30 5.33 -10.06
C ALA A 422 -19.73 5.78 -9.76
N GLU A 423 -20.54 4.98 -9.04
CA GLU A 423 -21.86 5.42 -8.59
C GLU A 423 -21.79 6.63 -7.66
N LEU A 424 -20.85 6.65 -6.70
CA LEU A 424 -20.61 7.80 -5.83
C LEU A 424 -20.16 9.03 -6.63
N ALA A 425 -19.41 8.82 -7.71
CA ALA A 425 -19.03 9.85 -8.68
C ALA A 425 -20.18 10.24 -9.63
N ARG A 426 -21.37 9.64 -9.51
CA ARG A 426 -22.53 9.80 -10.41
C ARG A 426 -22.30 9.36 -11.86
N THR A 427 -21.33 8.47 -12.08
CA THR A 427 -21.17 7.76 -13.36
C THR A 427 -22.19 6.62 -13.44
N PRO A 428 -23.03 6.55 -14.51
CA PRO A 428 -24.05 5.51 -14.64
C PRO A 428 -23.45 4.11 -14.76
N VAL A 429 -23.92 3.18 -13.92
CA VAL A 429 -23.63 1.74 -14.02
C VAL A 429 -24.91 1.00 -14.38
N PRO A 430 -24.96 0.21 -15.48
CA PRO A 430 -26.17 -0.53 -15.84
C PRO A 430 -26.61 -1.51 -14.74
N ALA A 431 -27.91 -1.55 -14.45
CA ALA A 431 -28.46 -2.46 -13.43
C ALA A 431 -28.13 -3.95 -13.70
N ALA A 432 -28.05 -4.34 -14.97
CA ALA A 432 -27.65 -5.69 -15.38
C ALA A 432 -26.23 -6.06 -14.90
N THR A 433 -25.33 -5.08 -14.78
CA THR A 433 -23.97 -5.29 -14.27
C THR A 433 -24.00 -5.72 -12.81
N TRP A 434 -24.80 -5.04 -11.98
CA TRP A 434 -24.99 -5.41 -10.58
C TRP A 434 -25.69 -6.75 -10.41
N GLY A 435 -26.68 -7.06 -11.26
CA GLY A 435 -27.29 -8.40 -11.29
C GLY A 435 -26.26 -9.50 -11.61
N GLY A 436 -25.27 -9.21 -12.47
CA GLY A 436 -24.14 -10.09 -12.73
C GLY A 436 -23.22 -10.26 -11.51
N VAL A 437 -22.89 -9.16 -10.83
CA VAL A 437 -22.07 -9.18 -9.60
C VAL A 437 -22.74 -10.06 -8.53
N GLU A 438 -24.02 -9.85 -8.25
CA GLU A 438 -24.77 -10.65 -7.28
C GLU A 438 -24.81 -12.14 -7.68
N LYS A 439 -25.11 -12.42 -8.95
CA LYS A 439 -25.11 -13.78 -9.49
C LYS A 439 -23.76 -14.48 -9.26
N PHE A 440 -22.65 -13.79 -9.52
CA PHE A 440 -21.33 -14.36 -9.36
C PHE A 440 -20.99 -14.60 -7.89
N VAL A 441 -21.20 -13.61 -7.02
CA VAL A 441 -20.92 -13.73 -5.58
C VAL A 441 -21.72 -14.87 -4.94
N ARG A 442 -22.98 -15.07 -5.38
CA ARG A 442 -23.77 -16.24 -4.97
C ARG A 442 -23.21 -17.56 -5.50
N SER A 443 -22.65 -17.57 -6.70
CA SER A 443 -22.14 -18.81 -7.33
C SER A 443 -20.91 -19.40 -6.63
N VAL A 444 -20.22 -18.61 -5.81
CA VAL A 444 -19.04 -19.03 -5.04
C VAL A 444 -19.33 -19.26 -3.56
N GLU A 445 -20.59 -19.14 -3.13
CA GLU A 445 -21.03 -19.41 -1.76
C GLU A 445 -20.73 -20.85 -1.35
N MET A 446 -20.10 -21.01 -0.20
CA MET A 446 -19.72 -22.27 0.40
C MET A 446 -20.02 -22.26 1.91
N GLY A 447 -19.81 -23.39 2.58
CA GLY A 447 -20.06 -23.52 4.02
C GLY A 447 -21.50 -23.95 4.34
N LYS A 448 -21.72 -24.38 5.59
CA LYS A 448 -23.01 -24.90 6.04
C LYS A 448 -24.07 -23.79 6.05
N ARG A 449 -23.63 -22.58 6.40
CA ARG A 449 -24.49 -21.39 6.45
C ARG A 449 -24.30 -20.49 5.22
N GLY A 450 -23.52 -20.90 4.22
CA GLY A 450 -23.27 -20.07 3.03
C GLY A 450 -22.34 -18.87 3.28
N GLY A 451 -21.65 -18.84 4.43
CA GLY A 451 -20.75 -17.75 4.80
C GLY A 451 -19.41 -17.81 4.09
N LEU A 452 -18.92 -19.01 3.80
CA LEU A 452 -17.59 -19.23 3.21
C LEU A 452 -17.62 -18.95 1.70
N ALA A 453 -16.44 -18.80 1.10
CA ALA A 453 -16.32 -18.67 -0.34
C ALA A 453 -15.06 -19.33 -0.92
N CYS A 454 -15.14 -19.62 -2.21
CA CYS A 454 -14.09 -20.21 -3.03
C CYS A 454 -13.66 -19.26 -4.16
N TYR A 455 -12.50 -19.54 -4.78
CA TYR A 455 -11.95 -18.70 -5.85
C TYR A 455 -12.82 -18.71 -7.12
N GLN A 456 -13.30 -19.88 -7.51
CA GLN A 456 -14.26 -20.09 -8.60
C GLN A 456 -15.28 -21.12 -8.15
N PRO A 457 -16.51 -21.14 -8.72
CA PRO A 457 -17.57 -22.05 -8.28
C PRO A 457 -17.07 -23.50 -8.19
N ARG A 458 -17.40 -24.16 -7.08
CA ARG A 458 -16.98 -25.54 -6.74
C ARG A 458 -15.48 -25.72 -6.44
N GLY A 459 -14.73 -24.63 -6.29
CA GLY A 459 -13.34 -24.66 -5.83
C GLY A 459 -13.20 -24.84 -4.31
N PRO A 460 -11.95 -24.98 -3.81
CA PRO A 460 -11.71 -25.05 -2.38
C PRO A 460 -12.02 -23.71 -1.70
N VAL A 461 -12.51 -23.80 -0.46
CA VAL A 461 -12.71 -22.64 0.41
C VAL A 461 -11.35 -22.05 0.81
N SER A 462 -11.29 -20.72 0.89
CA SER A 462 -10.14 -20.04 1.50
C SER A 462 -10.57 -18.81 2.30
N ARG A 463 -9.75 -18.43 3.28
CA ARG A 463 -9.98 -17.23 4.10
C ARG A 463 -9.98 -15.95 3.28
N THR A 464 -9.04 -15.83 2.34
CA THR A 464 -8.94 -14.70 1.44
C THR A 464 -10.23 -14.49 0.64
N MET A 465 -10.71 -15.53 -0.04
CA MET A 465 -11.93 -15.43 -0.87
C MET A 465 -13.17 -15.26 0.01
N THR A 466 -13.19 -15.86 1.20
CA THR A 466 -14.28 -15.66 2.18
C THR A 466 -14.35 -14.20 2.67
N ALA A 467 -13.20 -13.58 2.96
CA ALA A 467 -13.15 -12.18 3.38
C ALA A 467 -13.63 -11.24 2.27
N GLU A 468 -13.13 -11.44 1.05
CA GLU A 468 -13.55 -10.66 -0.12
C GLU A 468 -15.04 -10.84 -0.41
N ALA A 469 -15.55 -12.08 -0.38
CA ALA A 469 -16.98 -12.36 -0.56
C ALA A 469 -17.85 -11.74 0.52
N LEU A 470 -17.43 -11.78 1.79
CA LEU A 470 -18.15 -11.14 2.89
C LEU A 470 -18.27 -9.63 2.65
N TYR A 471 -17.17 -8.97 2.28
CA TYR A 471 -17.20 -7.55 1.95
C TYR A 471 -18.10 -7.25 0.73
N CYS A 472 -17.99 -8.03 -0.35
CA CYS A 472 -18.86 -7.87 -1.52
C CYS A 472 -20.35 -7.99 -1.15
N ARG A 473 -20.74 -8.97 -0.32
CA ARG A 473 -22.13 -9.14 0.13
C ARG A 473 -22.63 -7.95 0.95
N GLN A 474 -21.76 -7.37 1.78
CA GLN A 474 -22.09 -6.17 2.56
C GLN A 474 -22.38 -4.97 1.65
N ILE A 475 -21.53 -4.73 0.64
CA ILE A 475 -21.73 -3.63 -0.32
C ILE A 475 -22.97 -3.86 -1.19
N LEU A 476 -23.29 -5.11 -1.55
CA LEU A 476 -24.49 -5.42 -2.30
C LEU A 476 -25.79 -5.20 -1.50
N GLY A 477 -25.70 -5.04 -0.17
CA GLY A 477 -26.89 -4.94 0.69
C GLY A 477 -27.72 -6.21 0.70
N SER A 478 -27.13 -7.36 0.35
CA SER A 478 -27.86 -8.61 0.14
C SER A 478 -28.46 -9.13 1.45
N SER A 479 -29.74 -8.80 1.68
CA SER A 479 -30.66 -9.35 2.70
C SER A 479 -30.81 -10.88 2.62
N HIS A 480 -30.28 -11.51 1.57
CA HIS A 480 -30.29 -12.95 1.30
C HIS A 480 -29.14 -13.72 1.96
N SER A 481 -28.30 -13.06 2.76
CA SER A 481 -27.32 -13.78 3.57
C SER A 481 -28.08 -14.70 4.53
N ARG A 482 -27.97 -16.02 4.34
CA ARG A 482 -28.60 -17.01 5.22
C ARG A 482 -28.28 -16.67 6.68
N PRO A 483 -29.22 -16.91 7.62
CA PRO A 483 -28.94 -16.69 9.04
C PRO A 483 -27.62 -17.35 9.48
N GLY A 484 -26.74 -16.55 10.06
CA GLY A 484 -25.42 -16.98 10.53
C GLY A 484 -24.34 -17.15 9.44
N ALA A 485 -24.59 -16.76 8.18
CA ALA A 485 -23.56 -16.73 7.14
C ALA A 485 -22.40 -15.79 7.50
N ALA A 486 -22.71 -14.57 7.95
CA ALA A 486 -21.68 -13.61 8.38
C ALA A 486 -20.87 -14.16 9.57
N VAL A 487 -21.54 -14.77 10.55
CA VAL A 487 -20.88 -15.41 11.71
C VAL A 487 -19.94 -16.54 11.24
N GLU A 488 -20.39 -17.44 10.36
CA GLU A 488 -19.54 -18.50 9.78
C GLU A 488 -18.32 -17.93 9.05
N ALA A 489 -18.50 -16.85 8.29
CA ALA A 489 -17.39 -16.18 7.61
C ALA A 489 -16.40 -15.60 8.62
N ILE A 490 -16.88 -14.87 9.62
CA ILE A 490 -16.07 -14.20 10.65
C ILE A 490 -15.29 -15.22 11.48
N ASP A 491 -15.94 -16.28 11.96
CA ASP A 491 -15.28 -17.38 12.69
C ASP A 491 -14.17 -17.99 11.84
N HIS A 492 -14.43 -18.17 10.54
CA HIS A 492 -13.41 -18.62 9.61
C HIS A 492 -12.27 -17.60 9.53
N LEU A 493 -12.51 -16.30 9.36
CA LEU A 493 -11.43 -15.31 9.28
C LEU A 493 -10.57 -15.28 10.55
N LEU A 494 -11.19 -15.28 11.73
CA LEU A 494 -10.50 -15.23 13.02
C LEU A 494 -9.63 -16.46 13.30
N GLY A 495 -9.90 -17.59 12.64
CA GLY A 495 -9.03 -18.76 12.70
C GLY A 495 -7.62 -18.55 12.09
N GLN A 496 -7.35 -17.39 11.49
CA GLN A 496 -5.99 -16.96 11.13
C GLN A 496 -5.89 -15.44 11.22
N LEU A 497 -5.50 -14.95 12.40
CA LEU A 497 -5.22 -13.54 12.62
C LEU A 497 -3.95 -13.08 11.88
N PRO A 498 -3.84 -11.78 11.56
CA PRO A 498 -2.61 -11.19 11.06
C PRO A 498 -1.42 -11.49 11.96
N HIS A 499 -0.37 -12.07 11.37
CA HIS A 499 0.87 -12.37 12.06
C HIS A 499 2.06 -12.33 11.08
N ARG A 500 3.26 -12.03 11.56
CA ARG A 500 4.46 -11.94 10.71
C ARG A 500 4.73 -13.19 9.88
N SER A 501 4.51 -14.39 10.46
CA SER A 501 4.76 -15.67 9.80
C SER A 501 3.76 -16.02 8.69
N ASN A 502 2.64 -15.30 8.59
CA ASN A 502 1.58 -15.58 7.63
C ASN A 502 1.21 -14.38 6.75
N ALA A 503 2.17 -13.45 6.57
CA ALA A 503 1.95 -12.17 5.93
C ALA A 503 1.26 -12.28 4.56
N ASN A 504 -0.01 -11.89 4.51
CA ASN A 504 -0.84 -11.90 3.31
C ASN A 504 -1.69 -10.64 3.29
N LEU A 505 -1.10 -9.53 2.83
CA LEU A 505 -1.74 -8.22 2.81
C LEU A 505 -3.03 -8.18 2.00
N TYR A 506 -3.15 -9.02 0.97
CA TYR A 506 -4.39 -9.15 0.21
C TYR A 506 -5.54 -9.66 1.07
N TYR A 507 -5.29 -10.72 1.84
CA TYR A 507 -6.24 -11.23 2.82
C TYR A 507 -6.48 -10.21 3.93
N TRP A 508 -5.43 -9.59 4.44
CA TRP A 508 -5.56 -8.63 5.52
C TRP A 508 -6.39 -7.42 5.12
N TYR A 509 -6.23 -6.91 3.89
CA TYR A 509 -7.02 -5.81 3.37
C TYR A 509 -8.52 -6.14 3.35
N TYR A 510 -8.94 -7.20 2.66
CA TYR A 510 -10.35 -7.57 2.62
C TYR A 510 -10.91 -8.04 3.97
N GLY A 511 -10.11 -8.72 4.79
CA GLY A 511 -10.51 -9.10 6.15
C GLY A 511 -10.75 -7.89 7.03
N THR A 512 -9.90 -6.87 6.91
CA THR A 512 -10.03 -5.60 7.62
C THR A 512 -11.26 -4.84 7.16
N LEU A 513 -11.50 -4.73 5.84
CA LEU A 513 -12.72 -4.12 5.31
C LEU A 513 -13.99 -4.84 5.80
N ALA A 514 -14.04 -6.17 5.68
CA ALA A 514 -15.21 -6.96 6.02
C ALA A 514 -15.54 -6.92 7.51
N LEU A 515 -14.53 -7.08 8.38
CA LEU A 515 -14.70 -7.09 9.84
C LEU A 515 -14.99 -5.69 10.38
N HIS A 516 -14.29 -4.68 9.89
CA HIS A 516 -14.61 -3.30 10.23
C HIS A 516 -16.06 -3.03 9.86
N HIS A 517 -16.46 -3.24 8.61
CA HIS A 517 -17.82 -2.97 8.17
C HIS A 517 -18.91 -3.74 8.96
N HIS A 518 -18.63 -4.96 9.43
CA HIS A 518 -19.58 -5.74 10.22
C HIS A 518 -19.64 -5.40 11.71
N ARG A 519 -18.68 -4.65 12.26
CA ARG A 519 -18.45 -4.52 13.71
C ARG A 519 -19.66 -4.04 14.51
N HIS A 520 -20.49 -3.19 13.92
CA HIS A 520 -21.67 -2.61 14.58
C HIS A 520 -22.90 -3.53 14.55
N ALA A 521 -22.82 -4.70 13.90
CA ALA A 521 -23.95 -5.62 13.76
C ALA A 521 -24.30 -6.36 15.07
N SER A 522 -23.32 -6.59 15.95
CA SER A 522 -23.51 -7.25 17.25
C SER A 522 -22.29 -7.08 18.15
N ARG A 523 -22.43 -7.37 19.45
CA ARG A 523 -21.30 -7.40 20.40
C ARG A 523 -20.21 -8.42 20.01
N ASP A 524 -20.60 -9.54 19.40
CA ASP A 524 -19.63 -10.54 18.94
C ASP A 524 -18.88 -10.08 17.69
N ALA A 525 -19.56 -9.36 16.78
CA ALA A 525 -18.91 -8.72 15.64
C ALA A 525 -17.92 -7.63 16.08
N GLU A 526 -18.28 -6.84 17.08
CA GLU A 526 -17.40 -5.84 17.69
C GLU A 526 -16.16 -6.50 18.31
N ARG A 527 -16.35 -7.60 19.07
CA ARG A 527 -15.25 -8.38 19.65
C ARG A 527 -14.34 -8.96 18.56
N ALA A 528 -14.93 -9.51 17.49
CA ALA A 528 -14.19 -10.02 16.35
C ALA A 528 -13.33 -8.93 15.69
N TRP A 529 -13.89 -7.74 15.49
CA TRP A 529 -13.17 -6.57 14.99
C TRP A 529 -11.99 -6.21 15.89
N ARG A 530 -12.18 -6.07 17.20
CA ARG A 530 -11.12 -5.73 18.15
C ARG A 530 -9.97 -6.75 18.10
N LEU A 531 -10.29 -8.06 18.15
CA LEU A 531 -9.29 -9.14 18.05
C LEU A 531 -8.47 -9.07 16.76
N TRP A 532 -9.14 -8.84 15.63
CA TRP A 532 -8.48 -8.70 14.34
C TRP A 532 -7.60 -7.44 14.30
N ASN A 533 -8.15 -6.30 14.68
CA ASN A 533 -7.49 -5.00 14.63
C ASN A 533 -6.23 -4.98 15.52
N ASP A 534 -6.29 -5.54 16.72
CA ASP A 534 -5.13 -5.62 17.61
C ASP A 534 -3.99 -6.48 17.02
N ALA A 535 -4.33 -7.59 16.36
CA ALA A 535 -3.35 -8.42 15.66
C ALA A 535 -2.78 -7.71 14.43
N LEU A 536 -3.64 -7.02 13.66
CA LEU A 536 -3.26 -6.24 12.48
C LEU A 536 -2.29 -5.12 12.83
N LYS A 537 -2.65 -4.24 13.78
CA LYS A 537 -1.82 -3.10 14.21
C LYS A 537 -0.46 -3.57 14.71
N ARG A 538 -0.42 -4.51 15.67
CA ARG A 538 0.84 -5.05 16.19
C ARG A 538 1.73 -5.58 15.08
N THR A 539 1.15 -6.31 14.14
CA THR A 539 1.91 -6.91 13.03
C THR A 539 2.40 -5.86 12.06
N LEU A 540 1.54 -4.99 11.53
CA LEU A 540 1.91 -3.99 10.53
C LEU A 540 2.91 -2.98 11.07
N LEU A 541 2.71 -2.48 12.30
CA LEU A 541 3.65 -1.54 12.92
C LEU A 541 5.03 -2.19 13.12
N SER A 542 5.08 -3.47 13.50
CA SER A 542 6.35 -4.19 13.65
C SER A 542 7.06 -4.51 12.32
N LEU A 543 6.35 -4.45 11.20
CA LEU A 543 6.87 -4.77 9.88
C LEU A 543 7.24 -3.53 9.06
N GLN A 544 6.84 -2.32 9.51
CA GLN A 544 7.20 -1.09 8.83
C GLN A 544 8.70 -0.84 9.00
N ILE A 545 9.35 -0.46 7.91
CA ILE A 545 10.78 -0.17 7.93
C ILE A 545 11.01 1.17 8.62
N ASP A 546 11.87 1.15 9.64
CA ASP A 546 12.43 2.33 10.32
C ASP A 546 13.94 2.34 10.07
N ASN A 547 14.36 3.08 9.05
CA ASN A 547 15.74 3.17 8.58
C ASN A 547 16.16 4.64 8.36
N SER A 548 15.60 5.55 9.15
CA SER A 548 15.80 7.01 9.05
C SER A 548 17.26 7.50 9.00
N SER A 549 18.23 6.66 9.35
CA SER A 549 19.68 6.99 9.36
C SER A 549 20.60 5.96 8.70
N GLY A 550 20.06 4.95 8.01
CA GLY A 550 20.84 3.83 7.44
C GLY A 550 21.10 3.90 5.93
N HIS A 551 21.92 2.97 5.41
CA HIS A 551 22.15 2.79 3.96
C HIS A 551 20.85 2.53 3.14
N PHE A 552 19.77 2.14 3.82
CA PHE A 552 18.45 1.91 3.25
C PHE A 552 17.43 3.00 3.64
N ALA A 553 17.87 4.24 3.93
CA ALA A 553 16.97 5.36 4.23
C ALA A 553 15.91 5.60 3.14
N GLN A 554 16.17 5.16 1.91
CA GLN A 554 15.23 5.23 0.78
C GLN A 554 14.04 4.26 0.90
N GLU A 555 14.08 3.32 1.86
CA GLU A 555 13.00 2.37 2.15
C GLU A 555 12.24 2.71 3.45
N ASP A 556 12.64 3.76 4.14
CA ASP A 556 12.03 4.23 5.38
C ASP A 556 10.53 4.48 5.19
N GLY A 557 9.72 4.01 6.14
CA GLY A 557 8.26 4.11 6.07
C GLY A 557 7.57 3.07 5.17
N SER A 558 8.30 2.31 4.36
CA SER A 558 7.73 1.26 3.50
C SER A 558 7.56 -0.09 4.21
N TRP A 559 6.93 -1.05 3.53
CA TRP A 559 6.89 -2.45 3.95
C TRP A 559 7.59 -3.36 2.94
N ASN A 560 8.31 -4.37 3.43
CA ASN A 560 9.05 -5.29 2.56
C ASN A 560 8.08 -6.16 1.72
N PRO A 561 8.30 -6.30 0.40
CA PRO A 561 7.52 -7.18 -0.48
C PRO A 561 7.71 -8.70 -0.24
N SER A 562 8.11 -9.11 0.96
CA SER A 562 8.27 -10.50 1.40
C SER A 562 6.97 -11.12 1.94
N THR A 563 5.82 -10.65 1.46
CA THR A 563 4.50 -11.19 1.80
C THR A 563 4.04 -12.18 0.74
N ARG A 564 2.98 -12.95 1.01
CA ARG A 564 2.44 -13.98 0.12
C ARG A 564 2.24 -13.51 -1.33
N TRP A 565 1.83 -12.27 -1.55
CA TRP A 565 1.65 -11.71 -2.90
C TRP A 565 2.60 -10.54 -3.20
N GLY A 566 3.47 -10.18 -2.25
CA GLY A 566 4.37 -9.03 -2.36
C GLY A 566 5.40 -9.16 -3.47
N GLY A 567 5.80 -10.38 -3.84
CA GLY A 567 6.71 -10.61 -4.97
C GLY A 567 6.12 -10.15 -6.32
N TYR A 568 4.82 -10.33 -6.53
CA TYR A 568 4.16 -9.94 -7.77
C TYR A 568 3.93 -8.42 -7.83
N GLY A 569 3.41 -7.81 -6.76
CA GLY A 569 3.10 -6.37 -6.76
C GLY A 569 4.26 -5.45 -6.34
N GLY A 570 5.33 -6.00 -5.79
CA GLY A 570 6.48 -5.24 -5.30
C GLY A 570 6.21 -4.42 -4.04
N ARG A 571 7.16 -3.54 -3.72
CA ARG A 571 7.15 -2.70 -2.51
C ARG A 571 6.03 -1.66 -2.53
N VAL A 572 5.66 -1.16 -3.72
CA VAL A 572 4.53 -0.21 -3.88
C VAL A 572 3.22 -0.87 -3.47
N TYR A 573 2.90 -2.05 -4.03
CA TYR A 573 1.73 -2.83 -3.63
C TYR A 573 1.70 -3.10 -2.12
N THR A 574 2.84 -3.54 -1.58
CA THR A 574 2.93 -3.92 -0.16
C THR A 574 2.71 -2.71 0.75
N THR A 575 3.34 -1.58 0.43
CA THR A 575 3.21 -0.35 1.21
C THR A 575 1.82 0.25 1.08
N ALA A 576 1.25 0.30 -0.12
CA ALA A 576 -0.10 0.80 -0.35
C ALA A 576 -1.15 -0.04 0.39
N LEU A 577 -1.12 -1.37 0.30
CA LEU A 577 -2.07 -2.21 1.04
C LEU A 577 -1.91 -2.11 2.56
N ALA A 578 -0.67 -2.06 3.07
CA ALA A 578 -0.43 -1.89 4.50
C ALA A 578 -0.98 -0.55 5.00
N THR A 579 -0.75 0.53 4.24
CA THR A 579 -1.27 1.87 4.55
C THR A 579 -2.80 1.87 4.54
N MET A 580 -3.43 1.34 3.49
CA MET A 580 -4.89 1.28 3.41
C MET A 580 -5.54 0.38 4.47
N CYS A 581 -4.84 -0.64 4.97
CA CYS A 581 -5.32 -1.41 6.13
C CYS A 581 -5.41 -0.53 7.39
N LEU A 582 -4.46 0.39 7.58
CA LEU A 582 -4.40 1.31 8.73
C LEU A 582 -5.29 2.55 8.55
N GLU A 583 -5.76 2.83 7.34
CA GLU A 583 -6.72 3.92 7.06
C GLU A 583 -8.18 3.53 7.32
N VAL A 584 -8.47 2.24 7.53
CA VAL A 584 -9.84 1.68 7.54
C VAL A 584 -10.81 2.43 8.47
N TYR A 585 -10.31 2.98 9.57
CA TYR A 585 -11.07 3.68 10.61
C TYR A 585 -11.84 4.90 10.08
N TYR A 586 -11.29 5.59 9.08
CA TYR A 586 -11.85 6.82 8.51
C TYR A 586 -12.09 6.76 7.00
N ARG A 587 -11.67 5.66 6.35
CA ARG A 587 -11.72 5.53 4.89
C ARG A 587 -13.15 5.49 4.33
N TYR A 588 -14.07 4.81 5.01
CA TYR A 588 -15.47 4.68 4.60
C TYR A 588 -16.40 4.94 5.78
N ASP A 589 -17.42 5.78 5.60
CA ASP A 589 -18.41 6.02 6.64
C ASP A 589 -19.37 4.81 6.79
N PRO A 590 -19.33 4.04 7.90
CA PRO A 590 -20.26 2.93 8.12
C PRO A 590 -21.72 3.39 8.13
N ASP A 591 -21.98 4.60 8.63
CA ASP A 591 -23.32 5.18 8.71
C ASP A 591 -23.85 5.55 7.34
N GLU A 592 -22.98 5.93 6.39
CA GLU A 592 -23.41 6.19 5.03
C GLU A 592 -23.74 4.89 4.29
N THR A 593 -23.10 3.77 4.59
CA THR A 593 -23.58 2.47 4.08
C THR A 593 -24.86 1.98 4.75
N ALA A 594 -25.10 2.32 6.02
CA ALA A 594 -26.37 2.02 6.69
C ALA A 594 -27.51 2.96 6.26
N ARG A 595 -27.19 4.21 5.90
CA ARG A 595 -28.12 5.26 5.50
C ARG A 595 -28.18 5.47 3.99
N ASP A 596 -27.34 4.80 3.20
CA ASP A 596 -27.35 4.94 1.75
C ASP A 596 -28.73 4.49 1.29
N PRO A 597 -29.54 5.40 0.71
CA PRO A 597 -30.82 5.03 0.14
C PRO A 597 -30.68 3.91 -0.91
N TRP A 598 -29.48 3.56 -1.41
CA TRP A 598 -29.25 2.40 -2.28
C TRP A 598 -29.00 1.05 -1.58
N ILE A 599 -28.34 1.00 -0.41
CA ILE A 599 -28.29 -0.25 0.39
C ILE A 599 -29.69 -0.51 0.96
N ALA A 600 -30.37 0.55 1.42
CA ALA A 600 -31.76 0.48 1.84
C ALA A 600 -32.73 0.18 0.67
N ALA A 601 -32.55 0.76 -0.53
CA ALA A 601 -33.41 0.46 -1.69
C ALA A 601 -33.21 -0.94 -2.28
N ARG A 602 -32.08 -1.60 -2.03
CA ARG A 602 -31.88 -3.01 -2.41
C ARG A 602 -32.41 -3.99 -1.37
N THR A 603 -32.61 -3.57 -0.12
CA THR A 603 -33.33 -4.38 0.88
C THR A 603 -34.85 -4.41 0.64
N ASP A 604 -35.42 -3.38 0.03
CA ASP A 604 -36.84 -3.33 -0.35
C ASP A 604 -37.06 -3.78 -1.81
N SER A 605 -37.27 -5.08 -1.99
CA SER A 605 -37.50 -5.77 -3.26
C SER A 605 -38.86 -5.44 -3.94
N GLY A 606 -39.39 -4.23 -3.75
CA GLY A 606 -40.62 -3.74 -4.35
C GLY A 606 -40.47 -2.62 -5.38
N ALA A 607 -39.37 -1.84 -5.36
CA ALA A 607 -39.30 -0.59 -6.12
C ALA A 607 -38.73 -0.70 -7.55
N MET A 608 -38.10 -1.83 -7.93
CA MET A 608 -37.57 -2.05 -9.30
C MET A 608 -38.57 -2.72 -10.26
N ARG A 609 -39.87 -2.49 -10.07
CA ARG A 609 -40.89 -2.70 -11.12
C ARG A 609 -41.61 -1.39 -11.37
N ARG A 610 -41.00 -0.51 -12.16
CA ARG A 610 -41.70 0.47 -13.01
C ARG A 610 -40.75 1.05 -14.03
#